data_AF-A0A926U4E1-F1
#
_entry.id   AF-A0A926U4E1-F1
#
_cell.length_a   1.000
_cell.length_b   1.000
_cell.length_c   1.000
_cell.angle_alpha   90.00
_cell.angle_beta   90.00
_cell.angle_gamma   90.00
#
_symmetry.space_group_name_H-M   'P 1'
#
loop_
_entity.id
_entity.type
_entity.pdbx_description
1 polymer ?
#
loop_
_entity_poly.entity_id
_entity_poly.type
_entity_poly.pdbx_seq_one_letter_code
_entity_poly.pdbx_strand_id
1 'polypeptide(L)'
;MLKRMQQQRIQPHRGLWLERSMAIVASINLLLVAFDLSYIPWRDFYLRHLPALTIWYGEQFKGIEPHRDTEAYLDAVDQLEQAGLQSPQADRLLADLRSRSEQIIDENPFQVANKSGTLERIKNRMRDRVSQQTGERIDSSRAAFDTFWSANYLSRNGVQELEFFDREIRPLIETNYYRNIGENGQFIDRFWRIDAPFIALFAIEFLMRTYVLSRRHRRTTWFDTMLWRWYDVLLLLPFLRWLRIIPVTIRLQHAHLINLEPIRIRIVRGLVTHLAAEITETVFLRLIGELQDLIREGAVSRWLLQPQPQYIDINNVNEVEVITRRLFALTVQDVMPKVRPEVEALINHSVDRALQQNPIYMSLRSVPGLGNLPVQLAQQLVSQLYALASSAAKDTLNDEEGQQRLHQLVTKLGDTFKAELRQKKTLTEIEILLTELLEEIKANYVGRISRQDIDRLRQKNQQLYEIVQGRPHQLRGEGKGQTAERRR
;
A
#
# COMPACT_ATOMS: atom_id res chain seq x y z
N MET A 1 -6.67 -16.96 15.10
CA MET A 1 -7.23 -16.47 13.82
C MET A 1 -6.30 -16.67 12.62
N LEU A 2 -5.01 -16.30 12.72
CA LEU A 2 -4.01 -16.36 11.63
C LEU A 2 -3.92 -17.71 10.86
N LYS A 3 -4.14 -18.86 11.50
CA LYS A 3 -4.13 -20.18 10.82
C LYS A 3 -5.20 -20.36 9.72
N ARG A 4 -6.23 -19.51 9.64
CA ARG A 4 -7.23 -19.54 8.55
C ARG A 4 -6.83 -18.74 7.30
N MET A 5 -5.79 -17.92 7.36
CA MET A 5 -5.27 -17.19 6.19
C MET A 5 -4.39 -18.06 5.27
N GLN A 6 -3.87 -19.20 5.75
CA GLN A 6 -2.96 -20.07 4.99
C GLN A 6 -3.63 -21.26 4.28
N GLN A 7 -4.96 -21.38 4.29
CA GLN A 7 -5.67 -22.47 3.60
C GLN A 7 -6.68 -21.98 2.56
N GLN A 8 -6.26 -21.07 1.68
CA GLN A 8 -6.80 -21.06 0.32
C GLN A 8 -6.16 -22.23 -0.45
N ARG A 9 -6.72 -23.43 -0.28
CA ARG A 9 -6.46 -24.54 -1.21
C ARG A 9 -6.91 -24.10 -2.59
N ILE A 10 -5.96 -24.07 -3.53
CA ILE A 10 -6.19 -23.83 -4.95
C ILE A 10 -7.28 -24.79 -5.43
N GLN A 11 -8.47 -24.27 -5.75
CA GLN A 11 -9.53 -25.09 -6.34
C GLN A 11 -9.29 -25.24 -7.85
N PRO A 12 -9.38 -26.45 -8.42
CA PRO A 12 -9.09 -26.68 -9.82
C PRO A 12 -10.14 -26.05 -10.74
N HIS A 13 -9.62 -25.60 -11.89
CA HIS A 13 -10.23 -24.68 -12.82
C HIS A 13 -11.62 -25.04 -13.39
N ARG A 14 -12.52 -24.04 -13.37
CA ARG A 14 -13.55 -23.83 -14.41
C ARG A 14 -13.59 -22.38 -14.96
N GLY A 15 -12.64 -21.53 -14.58
CA GLY A 15 -12.64 -20.09 -14.91
C GLY A 15 -11.32 -19.51 -15.45
N LEU A 16 -10.30 -20.35 -15.68
CA LEU A 16 -8.94 -19.92 -16.04
C LEU A 16 -8.90 -19.01 -17.28
N TRP A 17 -9.72 -19.33 -18.29
CA TRP A 17 -9.80 -18.55 -19.52
C TRP A 17 -10.40 -17.15 -19.29
N LEU A 18 -11.46 -17.04 -18.46
CA LEU A 18 -12.02 -15.74 -18.08
C LEU A 18 -11.02 -14.91 -17.27
N GLU A 19 -10.23 -15.53 -16.40
CA GLU A 19 -9.17 -14.84 -15.64
C GLU A 19 -8.05 -14.33 -16.54
N ARG A 20 -7.63 -15.12 -17.53
CA ARG A 20 -6.67 -14.70 -18.56
C ARG A 20 -7.22 -13.58 -19.43
N SER A 21 -8.46 -13.68 -19.93
CA SER A 21 -9.10 -12.63 -20.71
C SER A 21 -9.21 -11.33 -19.92
N MET A 22 -9.65 -11.38 -18.66
CA MET A 22 -9.73 -10.19 -17.81
C MET A 22 -8.36 -9.61 -17.44
N ALA A 23 -7.32 -10.44 -17.31
CA ALA A 23 -5.95 -9.96 -17.12
C ALA A 23 -5.44 -9.24 -18.38
N ILE A 24 -5.66 -9.81 -19.58
CA ILE A 24 -5.30 -9.18 -20.87
C ILE A 24 -6.01 -7.84 -21.05
N VAL A 25 -7.33 -7.78 -20.80
CA VAL A 25 -8.10 -6.52 -20.89
C VAL A 25 -7.59 -5.48 -19.89
N ALA A 26 -7.24 -5.89 -18.67
CA ALA A 26 -6.65 -5.00 -17.67
C ALA A 26 -5.24 -4.51 -18.07
N SER A 27 -4.44 -5.34 -18.74
CA SER A 27 -3.15 -4.93 -19.32
C SER A 27 -3.31 -3.96 -20.49
N ILE A 28 -4.28 -4.18 -21.38
CA ILE A 28 -4.60 -3.26 -22.49
C ILE A 28 -5.01 -1.89 -21.92
N ASN A 29 -5.87 -1.86 -20.89
CA ASN A 29 -6.23 -0.62 -20.22
C ASN A 29 -5.02 0.06 -19.56
N LEU A 30 -4.11 -0.69 -18.93
CA LEU A 30 -2.90 -0.12 -18.33
C LEU A 30 -1.96 0.49 -19.39
N LEU A 31 -1.81 -0.16 -20.55
CA LEU A 31 -1.02 0.39 -21.67
C LEU A 31 -1.67 1.66 -22.24
N LEU A 32 -2.99 1.70 -22.35
CA LEU A 32 -3.75 2.88 -22.77
C LEU A 32 -3.58 4.04 -21.78
N VAL A 33 -3.64 3.77 -20.47
CA VAL A 33 -3.37 4.76 -19.41
C VAL A 33 -1.92 5.24 -19.43
N ALA A 34 -0.95 4.34 -19.65
CA ALA A 34 0.46 4.70 -19.75
C ALA A 34 0.71 5.61 -20.96
N PHE A 35 0.14 5.27 -22.12
CA PHE A 35 0.16 6.11 -23.32
C PHE A 35 -0.43 7.50 -23.02
N ASP A 36 -1.62 7.58 -22.41
CA ASP A 36 -2.29 8.85 -22.09
C ASP A 36 -1.45 9.78 -21.21
N LEU A 37 -0.80 9.22 -20.19
CA LEU A 37 0.09 9.95 -19.27
C LEU A 37 1.37 10.42 -19.97
N SER A 38 1.94 9.61 -20.87
CA SER A 38 3.12 9.96 -21.67
C SER A 38 2.82 10.85 -22.87
N TYR A 39 1.56 10.97 -23.29
CA TYR A 39 1.18 11.56 -24.58
C TYR A 39 1.63 13.02 -24.72
N ILE A 40 1.40 13.87 -23.71
CA ILE A 40 1.85 15.27 -23.76
C ILE A 40 3.38 15.40 -23.64
N PRO A 41 4.06 14.80 -22.63
CA PRO A 41 5.52 14.91 -22.51
C PRO A 41 6.31 14.36 -23.71
N TRP A 42 5.81 13.31 -24.37
CA TRP A 42 6.50 12.62 -25.47
C TRP A 42 5.81 12.83 -26.83
N ARG A 43 4.93 13.83 -26.98
CA ARG A 43 4.20 14.09 -28.25
C ARG A 43 5.14 14.19 -29.46
N ASP A 44 6.28 14.86 -29.30
CA ASP A 44 7.25 15.07 -30.39
C ASP A 44 8.01 13.80 -30.76
N PHE A 45 8.06 12.80 -29.88
CA PHE A 45 8.52 11.46 -30.23
C PHE A 45 7.41 10.71 -30.97
N TYR A 46 6.16 10.78 -30.49
CA TYR A 46 5.02 10.10 -31.12
C TYR A 46 4.70 10.64 -32.52
N LEU A 47 4.75 11.95 -32.75
CA LEU A 47 4.57 12.54 -34.08
C LEU A 47 5.56 11.98 -35.10
N ARG A 48 6.83 11.81 -34.74
CA ARG A 48 7.89 11.33 -35.65
C ARG A 48 7.77 9.84 -36.00
N HIS A 49 7.13 9.02 -35.17
CA HIS A 49 7.05 7.57 -35.38
C HIS A 49 5.64 7.09 -35.74
N LEU A 50 4.60 7.79 -35.29
CA LEU A 50 3.18 7.44 -35.40
C LEU A 50 2.32 8.71 -35.65
N PRO A 51 2.58 9.49 -36.72
CA PRO A 51 1.97 10.81 -36.92
C PRO A 51 0.43 10.76 -36.92
N ALA A 52 -0.16 9.89 -37.75
CA ALA A 52 -1.61 9.78 -37.88
C ALA A 52 -2.33 9.44 -36.57
N LEU A 53 -1.78 8.50 -35.77
CA LEU A 53 -2.32 8.17 -34.45
C LEU A 53 -2.19 9.33 -33.48
N THR A 54 -1.08 10.05 -33.52
CA THR A 54 -0.77 11.15 -32.60
C THR A 54 -1.67 12.35 -32.84
N ILE A 55 -1.88 12.73 -34.12
CA ILE A 55 -2.79 13.81 -34.53
C ILE A 55 -4.23 13.47 -34.11
N TRP A 56 -4.73 12.31 -34.55
CA TRP A 56 -6.08 11.83 -34.22
C TRP A 56 -6.32 11.80 -32.70
N TYR A 57 -5.37 11.28 -31.92
CA TYR A 57 -5.53 11.21 -30.47
C TYR A 57 -5.55 12.60 -29.81
N GLY A 58 -4.73 13.52 -30.31
CA GLY A 58 -4.66 14.90 -29.86
C GLY A 58 -5.99 15.64 -30.02
N GLU A 59 -6.54 15.61 -31.23
CA GLU A 59 -7.81 16.25 -31.59
C GLU A 59 -8.97 15.67 -30.77
N GLN A 60 -9.11 14.33 -30.79
CA GLN A 60 -10.27 13.66 -30.20
C GLN A 60 -10.25 13.73 -28.66
N PHE A 61 -9.08 13.55 -28.02
CA PHE A 61 -8.99 13.34 -26.58
C PHE A 61 -8.27 14.43 -25.78
N LYS A 62 -7.34 15.19 -26.37
CA LYS A 62 -6.57 16.22 -25.64
C LYS A 62 -6.89 17.66 -26.04
N GLY A 63 -7.84 17.85 -26.97
CA GLY A 63 -8.23 19.17 -27.48
C GLY A 63 -7.05 19.90 -28.13
N ILE A 64 -6.21 19.15 -28.84
CA ILE A 64 -5.05 19.66 -29.55
C ILE A 64 -5.44 19.91 -31.01
N GLU A 65 -5.13 21.10 -31.49
CA GLU A 65 -5.35 21.54 -32.87
C GLU A 65 -4.03 22.11 -33.43
N PRO A 66 -3.83 22.12 -34.76
CA PRO A 66 -2.77 22.89 -35.39
C PRO A 66 -2.81 24.35 -34.90
N HIS A 67 -1.64 24.95 -34.69
CA HIS A 67 -1.58 26.34 -34.25
C HIS A 67 -1.61 27.26 -35.49
N ARG A 68 -2.74 27.95 -35.66
CA ARG A 68 -3.09 28.78 -36.83
C ARG A 68 -1.93 29.61 -37.39
N ASP A 69 -1.24 30.40 -36.56
CA ASP A 69 -0.20 31.32 -37.04
C ASP A 69 1.07 30.59 -37.53
N THR A 70 1.44 29.47 -36.89
CA THR A 70 2.57 28.65 -37.35
C THR A 70 2.22 27.77 -38.55
N GLU A 71 0.96 27.35 -38.68
CA GLU A 71 0.47 26.63 -39.87
C GLU A 71 0.43 27.56 -41.08
N ALA A 72 -0.21 28.73 -40.95
CA ALA A 72 -0.25 29.75 -42.00
C ALA A 72 1.13 30.34 -42.35
N TYR A 73 2.13 30.17 -41.49
CA TYR A 73 3.53 30.46 -41.79
C TYR A 73 4.16 29.41 -42.69
N LEU A 74 3.98 28.12 -42.37
CA LEU A 74 4.48 27.02 -43.20
C LEU A 74 3.76 27.00 -44.57
N ASP A 75 2.46 27.25 -44.61
CA ASP A 75 1.70 27.40 -45.86
C ASP A 75 2.28 28.51 -46.77
N ALA A 76 2.78 29.61 -46.17
CA ALA A 76 3.40 30.70 -46.92
C ALA A 76 4.81 30.35 -47.42
N VAL A 77 5.55 29.48 -46.70
CA VAL A 77 6.82 28.92 -47.19
C VAL A 77 6.55 27.95 -48.35
N ASP A 78 5.57 27.06 -48.23
CA ASP A 78 5.21 26.11 -49.29
C ASP A 78 4.74 26.82 -50.57
N GLN A 79 4.01 27.93 -50.43
CA GLN A 79 3.65 28.80 -51.56
C GLN A 79 4.88 29.44 -52.22
N LEU A 80 5.88 29.86 -51.45
CA LEU A 80 7.13 30.43 -51.98
C LEU A 80 7.95 29.36 -52.72
N GLU A 81 8.04 28.15 -52.17
CA GLU A 81 8.73 27.02 -52.79
C GLU A 81 8.07 26.59 -54.10
N GLN A 82 6.73 26.53 -54.13
CA GLN A 82 5.95 26.18 -55.33
C GLN A 82 6.00 27.27 -56.40
N ALA A 83 5.91 28.55 -56.02
CA ALA A 83 6.00 29.67 -56.97
C ALA A 83 7.44 29.87 -57.49
N GLY A 84 8.44 29.57 -56.66
CA GLY A 84 9.85 29.77 -56.95
C GLY A 84 10.31 31.22 -56.74
N LEU A 85 11.58 31.36 -56.30
CA LEU A 85 12.21 32.62 -55.92
C LEU A 85 12.33 33.67 -57.06
N GLN A 86 12.14 33.27 -58.31
CA GLN A 86 12.19 34.15 -59.49
C GLN A 86 10.80 34.58 -59.99
N SER A 87 9.73 34.15 -59.33
CA SER A 87 8.37 34.48 -59.76
C SER A 87 7.99 35.94 -59.45
N PRO A 88 7.07 36.55 -60.22
CA PRO A 88 6.52 37.88 -59.90
C PRO A 88 5.76 37.97 -58.57
N GLN A 89 5.55 36.83 -57.89
CA GLN A 89 4.86 36.71 -56.62
C GLN A 89 5.84 36.57 -55.44
N ALA A 90 7.10 36.20 -55.70
CA ALA A 90 8.12 35.94 -54.69
C ALA A 90 8.32 37.13 -53.73
N ASP A 91 8.48 38.36 -54.24
CA ASP A 91 8.67 39.55 -53.40
C ASP A 91 7.52 39.78 -52.39
N ARG A 92 6.28 39.41 -52.77
CA ARG A 92 5.11 39.53 -51.89
C ARG A 92 5.10 38.45 -50.82
N LEU A 93 5.41 37.20 -51.20
CA LEU A 93 5.51 36.07 -50.27
C LEU A 93 6.67 36.26 -49.28
N LEU A 94 7.80 36.80 -49.75
CA LEU A 94 8.94 37.18 -48.91
C LEU A 94 8.63 38.34 -47.96
N ALA A 95 7.78 39.29 -48.34
CA ALA A 95 7.29 40.31 -47.43
C ALA A 95 6.33 39.74 -46.36
N ASP A 96 5.40 38.87 -46.77
CA ASP A 96 4.46 38.19 -45.86
C ASP A 96 5.20 37.30 -44.83
N LEU A 97 6.16 36.50 -45.29
CA LEU A 97 7.00 35.65 -44.42
C LEU A 97 7.80 36.46 -43.39
N ARG A 98 8.25 37.67 -43.73
CA ARG A 98 8.96 38.54 -42.75
C ARG A 98 8.00 39.09 -41.70
N SER A 99 6.82 39.55 -42.10
CA SER A 99 5.78 40.01 -41.17
C SER A 99 5.29 38.89 -40.24
N ARG A 100 5.04 37.69 -40.77
CA ARG A 100 4.69 36.51 -39.95
C ARG A 100 5.81 36.06 -39.02
N SER A 101 7.07 36.15 -39.46
CA SER A 101 8.22 35.83 -38.61
C SER A 101 8.30 36.78 -37.41
N GLU A 102 8.06 38.08 -37.64
CA GLU A 102 7.96 39.10 -36.58
C GLU A 102 6.81 38.79 -35.61
N GLN A 103 5.61 38.47 -36.13
CA GLN A 103 4.45 38.06 -35.30
C GLN A 103 4.78 36.83 -34.43
N ILE A 104 5.37 35.77 -35.00
CA ILE A 104 5.75 34.55 -34.26
C ILE A 104 6.81 34.84 -33.17
N ILE A 105 7.73 35.78 -33.42
CA ILE A 105 8.76 36.18 -32.44
C ILE A 105 8.15 36.94 -31.26
N ASP A 106 7.20 37.82 -31.54
CA ASP A 106 6.59 38.75 -30.58
C ASP A 106 5.47 38.09 -29.76
N GLU A 107 4.53 37.41 -30.41
CA GLU A 107 3.36 36.77 -29.77
C GLU A 107 3.69 35.42 -29.10
N ASN A 108 4.82 34.80 -29.49
CA ASN A 108 5.28 33.50 -28.98
C ASN A 108 4.19 32.41 -28.97
N PRO A 109 3.74 31.93 -30.14
CA PRO A 109 2.71 30.89 -30.26
C PRO A 109 3.11 29.53 -29.68
N PHE A 110 4.36 29.38 -29.22
CA PHE A 110 4.87 28.19 -28.55
C PHE A 110 4.64 28.22 -27.02
N GLN A 111 4.25 29.37 -26.44
CA GLN A 111 4.11 29.51 -24.98
C GLN A 111 2.99 28.63 -24.41
N VAL A 112 1.83 28.59 -25.07
CA VAL A 112 0.65 27.81 -24.62
C VAL A 112 0.93 26.30 -24.61
N ALA A 113 1.76 25.82 -25.53
CA ALA A 113 2.20 24.43 -25.58
C ALA A 113 3.31 24.09 -24.58
N ASN A 114 3.74 25.04 -23.73
CA ASN A 114 4.94 24.96 -22.88
C ASN A 114 6.23 24.68 -23.70
N LYS A 115 6.30 25.28 -24.90
CA LYS A 115 7.36 25.07 -25.90
C LYS A 115 8.22 26.29 -26.18
N SER A 116 8.24 27.30 -25.32
CA SER A 116 9.07 28.52 -25.51
C SER A 116 10.54 28.23 -25.84
N GLY A 117 11.13 27.17 -25.27
CA GLY A 117 12.50 26.74 -25.61
C GLY A 117 12.69 26.22 -27.05
N THR A 118 11.62 25.81 -27.73
CA THR A 118 11.61 25.47 -29.16
C THR A 118 11.70 26.73 -30.01
N LEU A 119 10.95 27.78 -29.65
CA LEU A 119 11.06 29.09 -30.32
C LEU A 119 12.45 29.69 -30.14
N GLU A 120 13.04 29.61 -28.94
CA GLU A 120 14.42 30.07 -28.73
C GLU A 120 15.44 29.24 -29.51
N ARG A 121 15.23 27.93 -29.69
CA ARG A 121 16.07 27.10 -30.58
C ARG A 121 15.95 27.53 -32.04
N ILE A 122 14.74 27.82 -32.52
CA ILE A 122 14.49 28.34 -33.87
C ILE A 122 15.21 29.69 -34.05
N LYS A 123 14.99 30.64 -33.13
CA LYS A 123 15.65 31.96 -33.12
C LYS A 123 17.17 31.86 -33.15
N ASN A 124 17.76 30.96 -32.37
CA ASN A 124 19.21 30.73 -32.37
C ASN A 124 19.69 30.19 -33.73
N ARG A 125 19.07 29.12 -34.24
CA ARG A 125 19.44 28.52 -35.53
C ARG A 125 19.39 29.51 -36.68
N MET A 126 18.40 30.40 -36.72
CA MET A 126 18.28 31.45 -37.73
C MET A 126 19.39 32.51 -37.59
N ARG A 127 19.66 33.00 -36.38
CA ARG A 127 20.77 33.94 -36.13
C ARG A 127 22.12 33.34 -36.52
N ASP A 128 22.37 32.09 -36.14
CA ASP A 128 23.61 31.38 -36.44
C ASP A 128 23.78 31.18 -37.95
N ARG A 129 22.73 30.70 -38.65
CA ARG A 129 22.78 30.45 -40.10
C ARG A 129 23.04 31.72 -40.89
N VAL A 130 22.28 32.78 -40.62
CA VAL A 130 22.42 34.03 -41.37
C VAL A 130 23.79 34.66 -41.09
N SER A 131 24.24 34.70 -39.83
CA SER A 131 25.56 35.24 -39.48
C SER A 131 26.72 34.50 -40.15
N GLN A 132 26.60 33.18 -40.32
CA GLN A 132 27.58 32.36 -41.05
C GLN A 132 27.62 32.67 -42.55
N GLN A 133 26.47 32.95 -43.17
CA GLN A 133 26.37 33.21 -44.62
C GLN A 133 26.65 34.67 -45.01
N THR A 134 26.36 35.64 -44.13
CA THR A 134 26.70 37.05 -44.37
C THR A 134 28.12 37.40 -43.93
N GLY A 135 28.67 36.68 -42.94
CA GLY A 135 29.92 37.05 -42.27
C GLY A 135 29.74 38.15 -41.21
N GLU A 136 28.52 38.64 -41.00
CA GLU A 136 28.18 39.67 -40.02
C GLU A 136 27.49 39.06 -38.80
N ARG A 137 27.82 39.52 -37.60
CA ARG A 137 27.20 39.03 -36.37
C ARG A 137 25.78 39.61 -36.20
N ILE A 138 24.76 38.77 -36.25
CA ILE A 138 23.36 39.17 -36.04
C ILE A 138 22.87 38.75 -34.66
N ASP A 139 22.88 39.68 -33.70
CA ASP A 139 22.39 39.41 -32.34
C ASP A 139 20.84 39.40 -32.23
N SER A 140 20.12 40.11 -33.12
CA SER A 140 18.65 40.19 -33.09
C SER A 140 17.96 39.09 -33.90
N SER A 141 17.06 38.34 -33.27
CA SER A 141 16.27 37.30 -33.95
C SER A 141 15.37 37.87 -35.06
N ARG A 142 14.76 39.05 -34.83
CA ARG A 142 13.92 39.72 -35.83
C ARG A 142 14.72 40.10 -37.07
N ALA A 143 15.93 40.63 -36.88
CA ALA A 143 16.84 40.97 -37.98
C ALA A 143 17.33 39.74 -38.75
N ALA A 144 17.57 38.61 -38.08
CA ALA A 144 17.94 37.36 -38.75
C ALA A 144 16.83 36.82 -39.64
N PHE A 145 15.58 36.81 -39.17
CA PHE A 145 14.43 36.42 -40.00
C PHE A 145 14.14 37.39 -41.14
N ASP A 146 14.24 38.71 -40.91
CA ASP A 146 14.10 39.73 -41.98
C ASP A 146 15.18 39.57 -43.06
N THR A 147 16.42 39.31 -42.66
CA THR A 147 17.54 39.07 -43.58
C THR A 147 17.36 37.76 -44.35
N PHE A 148 17.01 36.66 -43.67
CA PHE A 148 16.85 35.32 -44.27
C PHE A 148 15.79 35.33 -45.37
N TRP A 149 14.63 35.92 -45.10
CA TRP A 149 13.53 36.05 -46.06
C TRP A 149 13.68 37.29 -46.97
N SER A 150 14.88 37.86 -47.11
CA SER A 150 15.13 38.93 -48.08
C SER A 150 15.48 38.37 -49.45
N ALA A 151 15.01 39.03 -50.51
CA ALA A 151 15.34 38.65 -51.89
C ALA A 151 16.87 38.68 -52.15
N ASN A 152 17.61 39.62 -51.53
CA ASN A 152 19.07 39.71 -51.64
C ASN A 152 19.75 38.45 -51.08
N TYR A 153 19.37 38.01 -49.88
CA TYR A 153 19.95 36.81 -49.26
C TYR A 153 19.66 35.55 -50.09
N LEU A 154 18.39 35.32 -50.45
CA LEU A 154 17.97 34.13 -51.19
C LEU A 154 18.42 34.13 -52.66
N SER A 155 18.71 35.29 -53.26
CA SER A 155 19.25 35.35 -54.63
C SER A 155 20.62 34.68 -54.79
N ARG A 156 21.39 34.51 -53.69
CA ARG A 156 22.74 33.93 -53.73
C ARG A 156 22.71 32.40 -53.77
N ASN A 157 22.07 31.78 -52.78
CA ASN A 157 22.07 30.33 -52.54
C ASN A 157 20.70 29.80 -52.10
N GLY A 158 19.59 30.43 -52.53
CA GLY A 158 18.25 30.21 -51.97
C GLY A 158 17.79 28.75 -51.88
N VAL A 159 18.19 27.87 -52.80
CA VAL A 159 17.89 26.42 -52.72
C VAL A 159 18.50 25.77 -51.46
N GLN A 160 19.73 26.12 -51.10
CA GLN A 160 20.41 25.59 -49.90
C GLN A 160 19.84 26.20 -48.62
N GLU A 161 19.37 27.45 -48.67
CA GLU A 161 18.74 28.10 -47.52
C GLU A 161 17.34 27.53 -47.25
N LEU A 162 16.56 27.25 -48.29
CA LEU A 162 15.29 26.53 -48.17
C LEU A 162 15.50 25.09 -47.66
N GLU A 163 16.48 24.35 -48.19
CA GLU A 163 16.85 23.01 -47.69
C GLU A 163 17.30 23.04 -46.21
N PHE A 164 17.98 24.10 -45.77
CA PHE A 164 18.29 24.34 -44.36
C PHE A 164 17.01 24.58 -43.54
N PHE A 165 16.08 25.42 -44.02
CA PHE A 165 14.82 25.69 -43.35
C PHE A 165 14.00 24.40 -43.16
N ASP A 166 13.84 23.62 -44.23
CA ASP A 166 13.12 22.35 -44.23
C ASP A 166 13.68 21.31 -43.25
N ARG A 167 15.00 21.28 -43.08
CA ARG A 167 15.66 20.30 -42.20
C ARG A 167 15.77 20.75 -40.75
N GLU A 168 16.05 22.02 -40.51
CA GLU A 168 16.45 22.52 -39.18
C GLU A 168 15.40 23.43 -38.53
N ILE A 169 14.46 23.99 -39.28
CA ILE A 169 13.48 24.96 -38.76
C ILE A 169 12.05 24.41 -38.86
N ARG A 170 11.60 23.99 -40.05
CA ARG A 170 10.27 23.43 -40.31
C ARG A 170 9.86 22.34 -39.30
N PRO A 171 10.69 21.33 -38.97
CA PRO A 171 10.29 20.27 -38.04
C PRO A 171 10.17 20.74 -36.59
N LEU A 172 10.74 21.90 -36.23
CA LEU A 172 10.53 22.52 -34.92
C LEU A 172 9.18 23.25 -34.88
N ILE A 173 8.81 23.93 -35.96
CA ILE A 173 7.54 24.65 -36.12
C ILE A 173 6.35 23.68 -36.21
N GLU A 174 6.45 22.62 -37.02
CA GLU A 174 5.42 21.57 -37.17
C GLU A 174 5.03 20.89 -35.84
N THR A 175 5.96 20.83 -34.88
CA THR A 175 5.65 20.25 -33.57
C THR A 175 4.80 21.17 -32.69
N ASN A 176 4.64 22.46 -33.05
CA ASN A 176 3.79 23.38 -32.32
C ASN A 176 2.31 22.98 -32.40
N TYR A 177 1.52 23.40 -31.43
CA TYR A 177 0.08 23.13 -31.41
C TYR A 177 -0.63 24.08 -30.47
N TYR A 178 -1.91 24.36 -30.76
CA TYR A 178 -2.79 24.98 -29.80
C TYR A 178 -3.46 23.89 -28.95
N ARG A 179 -3.66 24.16 -27.65
CA ARG A 179 -4.40 23.25 -26.76
C ARG A 179 -5.55 23.98 -26.12
N ASN A 180 -6.75 23.59 -26.51
CA ASN A 180 -7.99 24.19 -26.03
C ASN A 180 -8.11 24.09 -24.50
N ILE A 181 -8.58 25.19 -23.90
CA ILE A 181 -8.91 25.32 -22.49
C ILE A 181 -10.43 25.27 -22.38
N GLY A 182 -10.96 24.45 -21.46
CA GLY A 182 -12.39 24.36 -21.20
C GLY A 182 -12.91 25.52 -20.34
N GLU A 183 -14.23 25.63 -20.21
CA GLU A 183 -14.91 26.64 -19.37
C GLU A 183 -14.47 26.61 -17.89
N ASN A 184 -13.89 25.50 -17.44
CA ASN A 184 -13.33 25.32 -16.09
C ASN A 184 -11.89 25.83 -15.94
N GLY A 185 -11.31 26.49 -16.95
CA GLY A 185 -9.94 27.00 -16.94
C GLY A 185 -8.85 25.91 -17.02
N GLN A 186 -9.22 24.65 -17.23
CA GLN A 186 -8.27 23.55 -17.42
C GLN A 186 -8.18 23.15 -18.88
N PHE A 187 -7.02 22.64 -19.31
CA PHE A 187 -6.91 22.06 -20.65
C PHE A 187 -7.90 20.91 -20.85
N ILE A 188 -8.46 20.82 -22.06
CA ILE A 188 -9.39 19.75 -22.41
C ILE A 188 -8.70 18.37 -22.25
N ASP A 189 -9.36 17.47 -21.53
CA ASP A 189 -9.00 16.07 -21.42
C ASP A 189 -10.27 15.20 -21.42
N ARG A 190 -10.45 14.46 -22.52
CA ARG A 190 -11.62 13.61 -22.77
C ARG A 190 -11.27 12.12 -22.71
N PHE A 191 -10.10 11.76 -22.13
CA PHE A 191 -9.66 10.36 -22.00
C PHE A 191 -10.71 9.44 -21.37
N TRP A 192 -11.51 9.98 -20.45
CA TRP A 192 -12.61 9.27 -19.80
C TRP A 192 -13.57 8.60 -20.80
N ARG A 193 -13.70 9.10 -22.04
CA ARG A 193 -14.54 8.49 -23.09
C ARG A 193 -14.03 7.11 -23.51
N ILE A 194 -12.72 6.92 -23.60
CA ILE A 194 -12.12 5.61 -23.91
C ILE A 194 -12.03 4.74 -22.64
N ASP A 195 -11.83 5.35 -21.48
CA ASP A 195 -11.61 4.64 -20.22
C ASP A 195 -12.90 4.13 -19.56
N ALA A 196 -14.02 4.86 -19.73
CA ALA A 196 -15.33 4.51 -19.21
C ALA A 196 -15.79 3.08 -19.53
N PRO A 197 -15.71 2.54 -20.77
CA PRO A 197 -16.08 1.15 -21.04
C PRO A 197 -15.21 0.13 -20.28
N PHE A 198 -13.93 0.41 -20.05
CA PHE A 198 -13.07 -0.44 -19.21
C PHE A 198 -13.49 -0.38 -17.74
N ILE A 199 -13.70 0.83 -17.19
CA ILE A 199 -14.18 1.02 -15.81
C ILE A 199 -15.53 0.31 -15.61
N ALA A 200 -16.47 0.44 -16.55
CA ALA A 200 -17.77 -0.23 -16.50
C ALA A 200 -17.62 -1.76 -16.51
N LEU A 201 -16.77 -2.30 -17.38
CA LEU A 201 -16.48 -3.74 -17.43
C LEU A 201 -15.83 -4.24 -16.13
N PHE A 202 -14.87 -3.51 -15.57
CA PHE A 202 -14.22 -3.86 -14.30
C PHE A 202 -15.21 -3.76 -13.13
N ALA A 203 -16.07 -2.75 -13.09
CA ALA A 203 -17.11 -2.60 -12.08
C ALA A 203 -18.09 -3.80 -12.14
N ILE A 204 -18.56 -4.14 -13.34
CA ILE A 204 -19.47 -5.27 -13.57
C ILE A 204 -18.83 -6.60 -13.14
N GLU A 205 -17.56 -6.87 -13.52
CA GLU A 205 -16.85 -8.08 -13.08
C GLU A 205 -16.65 -8.11 -11.56
N PHE A 206 -16.24 -6.99 -10.97
CA PHE A 206 -16.00 -6.86 -9.54
C PHE A 206 -17.29 -7.10 -8.74
N LEU A 207 -18.40 -6.48 -9.14
CA LEU A 207 -19.72 -6.66 -8.52
C LEU A 207 -20.20 -8.11 -8.65
N MET A 208 -20.18 -8.69 -9.87
CA MET A 208 -20.59 -10.07 -10.10
C MET A 208 -19.76 -11.07 -9.28
N ARG A 209 -18.43 -10.94 -9.30
CA ARG A 209 -17.54 -11.89 -8.61
C ARG A 209 -17.63 -11.76 -7.09
N THR A 210 -17.83 -10.56 -6.56
CA THR A 210 -18.06 -10.32 -5.11
C THR A 210 -19.44 -10.85 -4.68
N TYR A 211 -20.47 -10.67 -5.50
CA TYR A 211 -21.82 -11.23 -5.28
C TYR A 211 -21.81 -12.76 -5.25
N VAL A 212 -21.15 -13.41 -6.21
CA VAL A 212 -21.02 -14.88 -6.27
C VAL A 212 -20.23 -15.43 -5.08
N LEU A 213 -19.18 -14.75 -4.62
CA LEU A 213 -18.44 -15.17 -3.42
C LEU A 213 -19.30 -15.09 -2.15
N SER A 214 -20.00 -13.96 -1.94
CA SER A 214 -20.89 -13.75 -0.80
C SER A 214 -22.03 -14.78 -0.78
N ARG A 215 -22.68 -15.05 -1.92
CA ARG A 215 -23.68 -16.12 -2.08
C ARG A 215 -23.15 -17.51 -1.73
N ARG A 216 -21.86 -17.79 -1.95
CA ARG A 216 -21.21 -19.07 -1.61
C ARG A 216 -20.77 -19.17 -0.14
N HIS A 217 -20.59 -18.05 0.56
CA HIS A 217 -20.05 -18.02 1.93
C HIS A 217 -21.05 -17.37 2.90
N ARG A 218 -21.97 -18.18 3.46
CA ARG A 218 -23.05 -17.79 4.39
C ARG A 218 -22.62 -17.08 5.71
N ARG A 219 -21.33 -16.78 5.92
CA ARG A 219 -20.78 -16.12 7.12
C ARG A 219 -19.98 -14.86 6.81
N THR A 220 -20.11 -14.31 5.60
CA THR A 220 -19.30 -13.18 5.13
C THR A 220 -20.21 -12.18 4.43
N THR A 221 -20.21 -10.94 4.91
CA THR A 221 -20.98 -9.85 4.32
C THR A 221 -20.41 -9.55 2.93
N TRP A 222 -21.24 -9.03 2.04
CA TRP A 222 -20.78 -8.60 0.71
C TRP A 222 -19.68 -7.52 0.81
N PHE A 223 -19.78 -6.61 1.79
CA PHE A 223 -18.73 -5.62 2.11
C PHE A 223 -17.42 -6.26 2.61
N ASP A 224 -17.48 -7.27 3.48
CA ASP A 224 -16.27 -7.98 3.94
C ASP A 224 -15.53 -8.62 2.74
N THR A 225 -16.30 -9.20 1.82
CA THR A 225 -15.81 -9.80 0.57
C THR A 225 -15.18 -8.74 -0.35
N MET A 226 -15.73 -7.52 -0.34
CA MET A 226 -15.20 -6.37 -1.07
C MET A 226 -13.84 -5.91 -0.49
N LEU A 227 -13.72 -5.80 0.84
CA LEU A 227 -12.46 -5.46 1.51
C LEU A 227 -11.34 -6.47 1.23
N TRP A 228 -11.67 -7.77 1.15
CA TRP A 228 -10.69 -8.81 0.79
C TRP A 228 -10.11 -8.63 -0.62
N ARG A 229 -10.76 -7.82 -1.47
CA ARG A 229 -10.34 -7.49 -2.84
C ARG A 229 -10.18 -5.98 -3.04
N TRP A 230 -9.76 -5.26 -2.01
CA TRP A 230 -9.51 -3.81 -2.04
C TRP A 230 -8.65 -3.37 -3.26
N TYR A 231 -7.70 -4.21 -3.70
CA TYR A 231 -6.84 -3.93 -4.84
C TYR A 231 -7.61 -3.81 -6.17
N ASP A 232 -8.71 -4.54 -6.35
CA ASP A 232 -9.52 -4.48 -7.58
C ASP A 232 -10.30 -3.15 -7.68
N VAL A 233 -10.60 -2.50 -6.55
CA VAL A 233 -11.23 -1.17 -6.53
C VAL A 233 -10.35 -0.12 -7.21
N LEU A 234 -9.03 -0.32 -7.21
CA LEU A 234 -8.06 0.58 -7.85
C LEU A 234 -8.24 0.63 -9.39
N LEU A 235 -8.83 -0.42 -10.01
CA LEU A 235 -9.20 -0.40 -11.43
C LEU A 235 -10.33 0.58 -11.74
N LEU A 236 -11.16 0.91 -10.75
CA LEU A 236 -12.36 1.74 -10.92
C LEU A 236 -12.09 3.24 -10.77
N LEU A 237 -10.92 3.63 -10.26
CA LEU A 237 -10.58 5.02 -10.00
C LEU A 237 -10.30 5.76 -11.32
N PRO A 238 -11.04 6.85 -11.66
CA PRO A 238 -10.83 7.59 -12.91
C PRO A 238 -9.74 8.67 -12.79
N PHE A 239 -9.32 9.02 -11.55
CA PHE A 239 -8.33 10.06 -11.25
C PHE A 239 -6.94 9.48 -10.91
N LEU A 240 -6.84 8.49 -10.02
CA LEU A 240 -5.57 7.80 -9.70
C LEU A 240 -5.25 6.64 -10.67
N ARG A 241 -5.27 6.91 -11.99
CA ARG A 241 -5.17 5.86 -13.03
C ARG A 241 -3.85 5.06 -12.98
N TRP A 242 -2.74 5.68 -12.57
CA TRP A 242 -1.44 5.00 -12.45
C TRP A 242 -1.46 3.86 -11.40
N LEU A 243 -2.34 3.96 -10.40
CA LEU A 243 -2.45 2.99 -9.31
C LEU A 243 -3.01 1.63 -9.79
N ARG A 244 -3.59 1.57 -11.00
CA ARG A 244 -4.02 0.36 -11.70
C ARG A 244 -2.90 -0.65 -11.94
N ILE A 245 -1.63 -0.22 -11.89
CA ILE A 245 -0.49 -1.13 -12.01
C ILE A 245 -0.54 -2.24 -10.94
N ILE A 246 -1.05 -1.95 -9.73
CA ILE A 246 -1.15 -2.91 -8.62
C ILE A 246 -2.11 -4.08 -8.98
N PRO A 247 -3.41 -3.88 -9.23
CA PRO A 247 -4.32 -4.96 -9.60
C PRO A 247 -3.95 -5.66 -10.91
N VAL A 248 -3.42 -4.94 -11.91
CA VAL A 248 -3.01 -5.55 -13.18
C VAL A 248 -1.86 -6.53 -12.97
N THR A 249 -0.85 -6.15 -12.18
CA THR A 249 0.29 -7.02 -11.83
C THR A 249 -0.17 -8.28 -11.10
N ILE A 250 -1.07 -8.14 -10.13
CA ILE A 250 -1.66 -9.25 -9.36
C ILE A 250 -2.48 -10.17 -10.29
N ARG A 251 -3.30 -9.60 -11.20
CA ARG A 251 -4.11 -10.36 -12.16
C ARG A 251 -3.25 -11.13 -13.16
N LEU A 252 -2.14 -10.55 -13.65
CA LEU A 252 -1.20 -11.22 -14.56
C LEU A 252 -0.50 -12.42 -13.90
N GLN A 253 -0.13 -12.29 -12.63
CA GLN A 253 0.44 -13.38 -11.84
C GLN A 253 -0.60 -14.50 -11.60
N HIS A 254 -1.81 -14.16 -11.16
CA HIS A 254 -2.89 -15.14 -10.96
C HIS A 254 -3.30 -15.86 -12.26
N ALA A 255 -3.35 -15.14 -13.39
CA ALA A 255 -3.66 -15.71 -14.70
C ALA A 255 -2.55 -16.62 -15.28
N HIS A 256 -1.38 -16.65 -14.63
CA HIS A 256 -0.16 -17.33 -15.09
C HIS A 256 0.27 -16.87 -16.51
N LEU A 257 0.02 -15.60 -16.84
CA LEU A 257 0.41 -15.00 -18.12
C LEU A 257 1.85 -14.45 -18.07
N ILE A 258 2.27 -13.95 -16.91
CA ILE A 258 3.65 -13.52 -16.66
C ILE A 258 4.09 -14.13 -15.33
N ASN A 259 5.15 -14.94 -15.38
CA ASN A 259 5.84 -15.41 -14.19
C ASN A 259 6.68 -14.26 -13.61
N LEU A 260 6.04 -13.40 -12.83
CA LEU A 260 6.70 -12.31 -12.10
C LEU A 260 7.51 -12.79 -10.88
N GLU A 261 7.41 -14.08 -10.55
CA GLU A 261 8.08 -14.69 -9.40
C GLU A 261 9.60 -14.45 -9.35
N PRO A 262 10.39 -14.46 -10.44
CA PRO A 262 11.81 -14.11 -10.41
C PRO A 262 12.07 -12.66 -10.02
N ILE A 263 11.18 -11.74 -10.42
CA ILE A 263 11.28 -10.30 -10.11
C ILE A 263 10.83 -10.06 -8.66
N ARG A 264 9.72 -10.67 -8.24
CA ARG A 264 9.26 -10.67 -6.84
C ARG A 264 10.35 -11.23 -5.92
N ILE A 265 10.93 -12.38 -6.24
CA ILE A 265 12.05 -12.97 -5.48
C ILE A 265 13.26 -12.04 -5.51
N ARG A 266 13.55 -11.30 -6.58
CA ARG A 266 14.67 -10.35 -6.63
C ARG A 266 14.42 -9.09 -5.82
N ILE A 267 13.22 -8.52 -5.83
CA ILE A 267 12.83 -7.35 -5.01
C ILE A 267 12.78 -7.75 -3.53
N VAL A 268 12.12 -8.87 -3.21
CA VAL A 268 12.07 -9.42 -1.86
C VAL A 268 13.48 -9.82 -1.41
N ARG A 269 14.34 -10.38 -2.26
CA ARG A 269 15.76 -10.63 -1.92
C ARG A 269 16.56 -9.34 -1.78
N GLY A 270 16.29 -8.28 -2.53
CA GLY A 270 16.91 -6.97 -2.31
C GLY A 270 16.55 -6.39 -0.94
N LEU A 271 15.25 -6.34 -0.64
CA LEU A 271 14.71 -5.95 0.66
C LEU A 271 15.22 -6.85 1.79
N VAL A 272 15.23 -8.17 1.62
CA VAL A 272 15.67 -9.14 2.64
C VAL A 272 17.20 -9.21 2.74
N THR A 273 17.98 -8.93 1.70
CA THR A 273 19.45 -8.84 1.82
C THR A 273 19.87 -7.54 2.49
N HIS A 274 19.10 -6.45 2.35
CA HIS A 274 19.35 -5.23 3.13
C HIS A 274 18.79 -5.35 4.56
N LEU A 275 17.54 -5.78 4.74
CA LEU A 275 16.90 -5.91 6.05
C LEU A 275 17.39 -7.11 6.86
N ALA A 276 17.58 -8.30 6.28
CA ALA A 276 18.01 -9.49 7.03
C ALA A 276 19.54 -9.61 7.18
N ALA A 277 20.32 -8.69 6.61
CA ALA A 277 21.68 -8.45 7.08
C ALA A 277 21.67 -7.74 8.46
N GLU A 278 20.69 -6.86 8.71
CA GLU A 278 20.57 -6.04 9.94
C GLU A 278 19.47 -6.49 10.93
N ILE A 279 18.64 -7.49 10.63
CA ILE A 279 17.87 -8.24 11.66
C ILE A 279 18.81 -9.14 12.51
N THR A 280 20.12 -9.09 12.24
CA THR A 280 21.15 -9.57 13.16
C THR A 280 20.99 -8.94 14.55
N GLU A 281 21.28 -9.75 15.55
CA GLU A 281 21.38 -9.48 16.99
C GLU A 281 21.29 -8.00 17.43
N THR A 282 22.15 -7.13 16.89
CA THR A 282 22.15 -5.67 17.05
C THR A 282 20.78 -5.00 17.02
N VAL A 283 19.89 -5.29 16.06
CA VAL A 283 18.56 -4.64 16.00
C VAL A 283 17.60 -5.19 17.06
N PHE A 284 17.70 -6.48 17.41
CA PHE A 284 16.91 -7.04 18.52
C PHE A 284 17.36 -6.49 19.87
N LEU A 285 18.68 -6.40 20.09
CA LEU A 285 19.27 -5.74 21.27
C LEU A 285 18.90 -4.26 21.35
N ARG A 286 18.89 -3.56 20.22
CA ARG A 286 18.50 -2.15 20.12
C ARG A 286 17.01 -1.93 20.43
N LEU A 287 16.12 -2.76 19.87
CA LEU A 287 14.68 -2.67 20.16
C LEU A 287 14.36 -2.97 21.63
N ILE A 288 15.05 -3.94 22.25
CA ILE A 288 14.91 -4.18 23.70
C ILE A 288 15.49 -2.99 24.50
N GLY A 289 16.63 -2.44 24.09
CA GLY A 289 17.21 -1.23 24.71
C GLY A 289 16.27 -0.04 24.66
N GLU A 290 15.72 0.29 23.49
CA GLU A 290 14.75 1.38 23.30
C GLU A 290 13.48 1.18 24.15
N LEU A 291 13.02 -0.07 24.36
CA LEU A 291 11.94 -0.39 25.29
C LEU A 291 12.34 -0.26 26.77
N GLN A 292 13.54 -0.70 27.15
CA GLN A 292 14.09 -0.53 28.50
C GLN A 292 14.26 0.96 28.84
N ASP A 293 14.73 1.77 27.90
CA ASP A 293 14.91 3.22 28.10
C ASP A 293 13.56 3.94 28.25
N LEU A 294 12.56 3.63 27.41
CA LEU A 294 11.20 4.17 27.58
C LEU A 294 10.57 3.79 28.94
N ILE A 295 10.81 2.57 29.43
CA ILE A 295 10.34 2.14 30.76
C ILE A 295 11.09 2.89 31.87
N ARG A 296 12.41 3.07 31.76
CA ARG A 296 13.25 3.84 32.69
C ARG A 296 12.92 5.33 32.72
N GLU A 297 12.50 5.90 31.60
CA GLU A 297 11.96 7.26 31.49
C GLU A 297 10.52 7.38 32.05
N GLY A 298 9.99 6.35 32.70
CA GLY A 298 8.67 6.37 33.30
C GLY A 298 7.53 6.51 32.28
N ALA A 299 7.68 5.96 31.07
CA ALA A 299 6.59 5.94 30.09
C ALA A 299 5.38 5.12 30.60
N VAL A 300 5.63 4.08 31.40
CA VAL A 300 4.59 3.26 32.04
C VAL A 300 3.83 4.08 33.08
N SER A 301 4.55 4.76 33.98
CA SER A 301 3.98 5.74 34.92
C SER A 301 3.16 6.82 34.20
N ARG A 302 3.69 7.43 33.13
CA ARG A 302 2.98 8.44 32.33
C ARG A 302 1.69 7.88 31.71
N TRP A 303 1.74 6.71 31.07
CA TRP A 303 0.58 6.09 30.41
C TRP A 303 -0.52 5.65 31.40
N LEU A 304 -0.16 5.13 32.58
CA LEU A 304 -1.14 4.70 33.59
C LEU A 304 -1.74 5.87 34.40
N LEU A 305 -0.99 6.95 34.59
CA LEU A 305 -1.36 8.03 35.51
C LEU A 305 -1.88 9.31 34.83
N GLN A 306 -1.68 9.50 33.52
CA GLN A 306 -2.17 10.66 32.78
C GLN A 306 -3.25 10.25 31.77
N PRO A 307 -4.42 10.93 31.73
CA PRO A 307 -5.36 10.76 30.63
C PRO A 307 -4.72 11.35 29.36
N GLN A 308 -4.46 10.53 28.34
CA GLN A 308 -3.93 11.04 27.08
C GLN A 308 -5.01 11.88 26.36
N PRO A 309 -4.76 13.15 26.02
CA PRO A 309 -5.77 14.04 25.40
C PRO A 309 -6.02 13.75 23.91
N GLN A 310 -5.56 12.60 23.40
CA GLN A 310 -5.59 12.25 21.97
C GLN A 310 -6.00 10.79 21.72
N TYR A 311 -6.77 10.19 22.64
CA TYR A 311 -7.54 9.00 22.27
C TYR A 311 -8.66 9.45 21.33
N ILE A 312 -8.52 9.13 20.04
CA ILE A 312 -9.59 9.35 19.06
C ILE A 312 -10.65 8.29 19.34
N ASP A 313 -11.64 8.64 20.14
CA ASP A 313 -12.83 7.81 20.32
C ASP A 313 -13.66 7.88 19.03
N ILE A 314 -13.54 6.83 18.21
CA ILE A 314 -14.19 6.72 16.90
C ILE A 314 -15.67 6.30 17.05
N ASN A 315 -16.08 5.74 18.21
CA ASN A 315 -17.38 5.05 18.36
C ASN A 315 -18.20 5.45 19.60
N ASN A 316 -17.70 6.34 20.45
CA ASN A 316 -18.38 6.84 21.65
C ASN A 316 -18.74 5.72 22.66
N VAL A 317 -17.94 4.66 22.70
CA VAL A 317 -18.10 3.46 23.53
C VAL A 317 -16.80 3.20 24.26
N ASN A 318 -16.82 3.22 25.60
CA ASN A 318 -15.63 2.94 26.41
C ASN A 318 -15.18 1.46 26.24
N GLU A 319 -14.17 1.20 25.41
CA GLU A 319 -13.74 -0.17 25.11
C GLU A 319 -13.18 -0.90 26.33
N VAL A 320 -12.60 -0.17 27.30
CA VAL A 320 -12.11 -0.73 28.57
C VAL A 320 -13.27 -1.30 29.38
N GLU A 321 -14.43 -0.64 29.38
CA GLU A 321 -15.64 -1.15 30.02
C GLU A 321 -16.17 -2.41 29.32
N VAL A 322 -16.23 -2.42 27.99
CA VAL A 322 -16.71 -3.58 27.22
C VAL A 322 -15.79 -4.79 27.43
N ILE A 323 -14.46 -4.58 27.42
CA ILE A 323 -13.47 -5.62 27.69
C ILE A 323 -13.60 -6.11 29.14
N THR A 324 -13.77 -5.21 30.12
CA THR A 324 -13.89 -5.58 31.55
C THR A 324 -15.17 -6.37 31.82
N ARG A 325 -16.32 -5.94 31.29
CA ARG A 325 -17.59 -6.70 31.34
C ARG A 325 -17.42 -8.08 30.70
N ARG A 326 -16.71 -8.18 29.57
CA ARG A 326 -16.44 -9.47 28.92
C ARG A 326 -15.51 -10.37 29.73
N LEU A 327 -14.44 -9.82 30.32
CA LEU A 327 -13.51 -10.56 31.18
C LEU A 327 -14.17 -11.02 32.49
N PHE A 328 -15.02 -10.18 33.09
CA PHE A 328 -15.81 -10.57 34.27
C PHE A 328 -16.81 -11.67 33.94
N ALA A 329 -17.53 -11.57 32.81
CA ALA A 329 -18.40 -12.64 32.33
C ALA A 329 -17.64 -13.96 32.07
N LEU A 330 -16.50 -13.91 31.36
CA LEU A 330 -15.63 -15.09 31.17
C LEU A 330 -15.13 -15.64 32.51
N THR A 331 -14.79 -14.78 33.48
CA THR A 331 -14.31 -15.22 34.79
C THR A 331 -15.42 -15.92 35.58
N VAL A 332 -16.60 -15.31 35.70
CA VAL A 332 -17.72 -15.87 36.47
C VAL A 332 -18.34 -17.10 35.78
N GLN A 333 -18.43 -17.13 34.45
CA GLN A 333 -19.08 -18.21 33.71
C GLN A 333 -18.14 -19.35 33.32
N ASP A 334 -16.91 -19.05 32.88
CA ASP A 334 -16.00 -20.06 32.31
C ASP A 334 -14.81 -20.42 33.21
N VAL A 335 -14.34 -19.53 34.09
CA VAL A 335 -13.16 -19.77 34.95
C VAL A 335 -13.57 -20.23 36.34
N MET A 336 -14.49 -19.51 36.99
CA MET A 336 -14.92 -19.75 38.36
C MET A 336 -15.37 -21.21 38.59
N PRO A 337 -16.20 -21.84 37.73
CA PRO A 337 -16.56 -23.25 37.91
C PRO A 337 -15.40 -24.23 37.77
N LYS A 338 -14.32 -23.86 37.07
CA LYS A 338 -13.13 -24.69 36.87
C LYS A 338 -12.13 -24.59 38.02
N VAL A 339 -12.04 -23.43 38.67
CA VAL A 339 -11.19 -23.19 39.86
C VAL A 339 -11.93 -23.44 41.19
N ARG A 340 -13.16 -23.97 41.11
CA ARG A 340 -13.98 -24.32 42.27
C ARG A 340 -13.24 -25.19 43.30
N PRO A 341 -12.62 -26.34 42.95
CA PRO A 341 -12.02 -27.20 43.97
C PRO A 341 -10.82 -26.55 44.66
N GLU A 342 -10.05 -25.71 43.96
CA GLU A 342 -8.94 -24.94 44.54
C GLU A 342 -9.46 -23.84 45.48
N VAL A 343 -10.52 -23.14 45.11
CA VAL A 343 -11.16 -22.12 45.97
C VAL A 343 -11.80 -22.77 47.20
N GLU A 344 -12.54 -23.86 47.04
CA GLU A 344 -13.10 -24.61 48.17
C GLU A 344 -11.98 -25.13 49.09
N ALA A 345 -10.84 -25.61 48.56
CA ALA A 345 -9.70 -26.02 49.37
C ALA A 345 -9.08 -24.85 50.18
N LEU A 346 -8.93 -23.67 49.57
CA LEU A 346 -8.41 -22.47 50.25
C LEU A 346 -9.36 -21.95 51.34
N ILE A 347 -10.67 -21.94 51.08
CA ILE A 347 -11.67 -21.53 52.07
C ILE A 347 -11.72 -22.57 53.20
N ASN A 348 -11.73 -23.88 52.89
CA ASN A 348 -11.66 -24.93 53.91
C ASN A 348 -10.41 -24.79 54.79
N HIS A 349 -9.24 -24.48 54.23
CA HIS A 349 -8.02 -24.23 55.00
C HIS A 349 -8.13 -22.99 55.93
N SER A 350 -8.78 -21.92 55.46
CA SER A 350 -9.02 -20.71 56.25
C SER A 350 -10.05 -20.93 57.38
N VAL A 351 -11.12 -21.67 57.08
CA VAL A 351 -12.17 -22.04 58.04
C VAL A 351 -11.64 -23.00 59.10
N ASP A 352 -10.88 -24.03 58.71
CA ASP A 352 -10.23 -24.95 59.66
C ASP A 352 -9.26 -24.21 60.58
N ARG A 353 -8.44 -23.29 60.06
CA ARG A 353 -7.59 -22.42 60.92
C ARG A 353 -8.40 -21.56 61.89
N ALA A 354 -9.50 -20.95 61.45
CA ALA A 354 -10.33 -20.11 62.30
C ALA A 354 -11.08 -20.93 63.37
N LEU A 355 -11.53 -22.14 63.04
CA LEU A 355 -12.19 -23.05 63.97
C LEU A 355 -11.19 -23.63 65.00
N GLN A 356 -9.97 -23.97 64.58
CA GLN A 356 -8.91 -24.42 65.50
C GLN A 356 -8.49 -23.36 66.53
N GLN A 357 -8.72 -22.07 66.24
CA GLN A 357 -8.48 -20.97 67.19
C GLN A 357 -9.62 -20.82 68.23
N ASN A 358 -10.72 -21.56 68.11
CA ASN A 358 -11.87 -21.47 69.01
C ASN A 358 -11.86 -22.60 70.07
N PRO A 359 -11.82 -22.29 71.39
CA PRO A 359 -11.83 -23.30 72.45
C PRO A 359 -13.06 -24.24 72.43
N ILE A 360 -14.21 -23.73 71.96
CA ILE A 360 -15.47 -24.50 71.90
C ILE A 360 -15.37 -25.60 70.84
N TYR A 361 -14.71 -25.33 69.70
CA TYR A 361 -14.51 -26.31 68.63
C TYR A 361 -13.58 -27.46 69.06
N MET A 362 -12.48 -27.13 69.73
CA MET A 362 -11.58 -28.12 70.36
C MET A 362 -12.33 -29.00 71.38
N SER A 363 -13.23 -28.39 72.16
CA SER A 363 -14.02 -29.07 73.20
C SER A 363 -15.15 -29.97 72.64
N LEU A 364 -15.70 -29.65 71.46
CA LEU A 364 -16.65 -30.56 70.78
C LEU A 364 -15.94 -31.76 70.14
N ARG A 365 -14.70 -31.58 69.66
CA ARG A 365 -13.94 -32.63 68.98
C ARG A 365 -13.49 -33.76 69.92
N SER A 366 -13.37 -33.48 71.22
CA SER A 366 -13.01 -34.47 72.25
C SER A 366 -14.18 -35.33 72.75
N VAL A 367 -15.42 -35.04 72.34
CA VAL A 367 -16.59 -35.85 72.73
C VAL A 367 -16.71 -37.10 71.85
N PRO A 368 -16.71 -38.33 72.42
CA PRO A 368 -16.86 -39.57 71.66
C PRO A 368 -18.15 -39.57 70.82
N GLY A 369 -18.03 -39.94 69.55
CA GLY A 369 -19.15 -39.99 68.59
C GLY A 369 -19.47 -38.67 67.88
N LEU A 370 -19.02 -37.51 68.36
CA LEU A 370 -19.31 -36.19 67.74
C LEU A 370 -18.12 -35.60 66.95
N GLY A 371 -16.92 -36.16 67.07
CA GLY A 371 -15.67 -35.55 66.57
C GLY A 371 -15.57 -35.23 65.07
N ASN A 372 -16.46 -35.76 64.23
CA ASN A 372 -16.48 -35.50 62.78
C ASN A 372 -17.57 -34.50 62.34
N LEU A 373 -18.58 -34.22 63.18
CA LEU A 373 -19.69 -33.32 62.83
C LEU A 373 -19.24 -31.88 62.53
N PRO A 374 -18.31 -31.27 63.30
CA PRO A 374 -17.87 -29.90 63.02
C PRO A 374 -17.18 -29.75 61.65
N VAL A 375 -16.45 -30.79 61.20
CA VAL A 375 -15.77 -30.81 59.90
C VAL A 375 -16.77 -30.93 58.76
N GLN A 376 -17.81 -31.77 58.91
CA GLN A 376 -18.87 -31.92 57.91
C GLN A 376 -19.69 -30.64 57.76
N LEU A 377 -20.03 -29.98 58.88
CA LEU A 377 -20.71 -28.69 58.87
C LEU A 377 -19.86 -27.60 58.22
N ALA A 378 -18.56 -27.54 58.50
CA ALA A 378 -17.64 -26.62 57.84
C ALA A 378 -17.62 -26.84 56.31
N GLN A 379 -17.47 -28.08 55.84
CA GLN A 379 -17.47 -28.40 54.41
C GLN A 379 -18.81 -28.05 53.73
N GLN A 380 -19.94 -28.33 54.37
CA GLN A 380 -21.26 -27.95 53.86
C GLN A 380 -21.41 -26.43 53.77
N LEU A 381 -21.04 -25.69 54.81
CA LEU A 381 -21.06 -24.22 54.81
C LEU A 381 -20.16 -23.64 53.71
N VAL A 382 -18.94 -24.15 53.53
CA VAL A 382 -18.03 -23.70 52.45
C VAL A 382 -18.66 -23.93 51.07
N SER A 383 -19.24 -25.11 50.82
CA SER A 383 -19.89 -25.41 49.53
C SER A 383 -21.13 -24.53 49.27
N GLN A 384 -21.92 -24.22 50.29
CA GLN A 384 -23.10 -23.37 50.18
C GLN A 384 -22.74 -21.90 50.00
N LEU A 385 -21.75 -21.40 50.74
CA LEU A 385 -21.23 -20.03 50.60
C LEU A 385 -20.62 -19.81 49.21
N TYR A 386 -19.87 -20.78 48.69
CA TYR A 386 -19.35 -20.73 47.32
C TYR A 386 -20.47 -20.71 46.27
N ALA A 387 -21.51 -21.53 46.45
CA ALA A 387 -22.66 -21.56 45.55
C ALA A 387 -23.43 -20.23 45.55
N LEU A 388 -23.70 -19.66 46.74
CA LEU A 388 -24.36 -18.37 46.92
C LEU A 388 -23.54 -17.20 46.36
N ALA A 389 -22.23 -17.19 46.57
CA ALA A 389 -21.34 -16.18 45.99
C ALA A 389 -21.31 -16.26 44.46
N SER A 390 -21.28 -17.49 43.92
CA SER A 390 -21.30 -17.74 42.47
C SER A 390 -22.64 -17.37 41.82
N SER A 391 -23.77 -17.63 42.49
CA SER A 391 -25.09 -17.19 42.00
C SER A 391 -25.22 -15.68 42.06
N ALA A 392 -24.89 -15.03 43.19
CA ALA A 392 -24.95 -13.58 43.31
C ALA A 392 -24.07 -12.86 42.27
N ALA A 393 -22.87 -13.37 41.99
CA ALA A 393 -22.01 -12.83 40.93
C ALA A 393 -22.60 -13.03 39.52
N LYS A 394 -23.33 -14.11 39.29
CA LYS A 394 -24.04 -14.40 38.03
C LYS A 394 -25.30 -13.55 37.86
N ASP A 395 -26.03 -13.29 38.94
CA ASP A 395 -27.25 -12.48 38.92
C ASP A 395 -26.91 -11.00 38.72
N THR A 396 -25.84 -10.52 39.37
CA THR A 396 -25.24 -9.19 39.14
C THR A 396 -24.83 -8.96 37.67
N LEU A 397 -24.53 -10.03 36.93
CA LEU A 397 -24.21 -9.98 35.50
C LEU A 397 -25.44 -9.90 34.58
N ASN A 398 -26.63 -10.29 35.05
CA ASN A 398 -27.85 -10.35 34.23
C ASN A 398 -28.85 -9.22 34.56
N ASP A 399 -28.73 -8.59 35.73
CA ASP A 399 -29.57 -7.48 36.18
C ASP A 399 -28.99 -6.11 35.79
N GLU A 400 -29.85 -5.16 35.44
CA GLU A 400 -29.46 -3.79 35.04
C GLU A 400 -28.88 -3.01 36.23
N GLU A 401 -29.43 -3.18 37.44
CA GLU A 401 -28.90 -2.53 38.64
C GLU A 401 -27.54 -3.12 39.04
N GLY A 402 -27.40 -4.44 38.93
CA GLY A 402 -26.13 -5.16 39.10
C GLY A 402 -25.02 -4.66 38.15
N GLN A 403 -25.34 -4.44 36.88
CA GLN A 403 -24.39 -3.91 35.88
C GLN A 403 -23.95 -2.46 36.20
N GLN A 404 -24.84 -1.61 36.72
CA GLN A 404 -24.48 -0.26 37.16
C GLN A 404 -23.56 -0.28 38.39
N ARG A 405 -23.84 -1.16 39.37
CA ARG A 405 -23.00 -1.34 40.56
C ARG A 405 -21.61 -1.90 40.20
N LEU A 406 -21.55 -2.82 39.23
CA LEU A 406 -20.28 -3.31 38.67
C LEU A 406 -19.48 -2.19 37.99
N HIS A 407 -20.12 -1.32 37.20
CA HIS A 407 -19.47 -0.16 36.60
C HIS A 407 -18.87 0.77 37.67
N GLN A 408 -19.65 1.14 38.69
CA GLN A 408 -19.16 1.99 39.79
C GLN A 408 -17.98 1.34 40.55
N LEU A 409 -18.04 0.01 40.78
CA LEU A 409 -16.97 -0.73 41.43
C LEU A 409 -15.69 -0.75 40.58
N VAL A 410 -15.79 -1.02 39.27
CA VAL A 410 -14.65 -1.03 38.35
C VAL A 410 -13.98 0.34 38.28
N THR A 411 -14.75 1.41 38.10
CA THR A 411 -14.24 2.79 38.04
C THR A 411 -13.56 3.15 39.37
N LYS A 412 -14.24 2.92 40.51
CA LYS A 412 -13.68 3.24 41.84
C LYS A 412 -12.45 2.40 42.19
N LEU A 413 -12.41 1.12 41.81
CA LEU A 413 -11.22 0.28 41.94
C LEU A 413 -10.07 0.80 41.07
N GLY A 414 -10.34 1.18 39.82
CA GLY A 414 -9.33 1.76 38.92
C GLY A 414 -8.73 3.05 39.48
N ASP A 415 -9.57 3.95 40.01
CA ASP A 415 -9.11 5.21 40.59
C ASP A 415 -8.37 5.01 41.92
N THR A 416 -8.85 4.11 42.77
CA THR A 416 -8.18 3.75 44.04
C THR A 416 -6.83 3.06 43.77
N PHE A 417 -6.77 2.18 42.78
CA PHE A 417 -5.54 1.50 42.36
C PHE A 417 -4.51 2.49 41.80
N LYS A 418 -4.94 3.45 40.95
CA LYS A 418 -4.08 4.56 40.49
C LYS A 418 -3.57 5.43 41.65
N ALA A 419 -4.40 5.69 42.67
CA ALA A 419 -4.01 6.47 43.85
C ALA A 419 -2.96 5.72 44.71
N GLU A 420 -3.18 4.45 45.00
CA GLU A 420 -2.25 3.58 45.74
C GLU A 420 -0.91 3.40 44.99
N LEU A 421 -0.95 3.17 43.68
CA LEU A 421 0.23 3.08 42.82
C LEU A 421 1.09 4.35 42.82
N ARG A 422 0.45 5.53 42.92
CA ARG A 422 1.16 6.82 43.10
C ARG A 422 1.83 6.94 44.47
N GLN A 423 1.23 6.36 45.52
CA GLN A 423 1.65 6.60 46.91
C GLN A 423 2.80 5.68 47.36
N LYS A 424 2.84 4.42 46.89
CA LYS A 424 3.76 3.38 47.42
C LYS A 424 5.08 3.20 46.65
N LYS A 425 5.39 4.06 45.67
CA LYS A 425 6.50 3.87 44.69
C LYS A 425 6.46 2.56 43.89
N THR A 426 5.39 1.77 44.01
CA THR A 426 5.22 0.47 43.35
C THR A 426 5.30 0.55 41.83
N LEU A 427 4.98 1.69 41.22
CA LEU A 427 5.22 1.91 39.78
C LEU A 427 6.70 1.85 39.41
N THR A 428 7.58 2.44 40.23
CA THR A 428 9.03 2.38 40.04
C THR A 428 9.55 0.96 40.23
N GLU A 429 9.00 0.21 41.20
CA GLU A 429 9.33 -1.21 41.40
C GLU A 429 8.89 -2.07 40.20
N ILE A 430 7.71 -1.81 39.63
CA ILE A 430 7.23 -2.46 38.40
C ILE A 430 8.10 -2.09 37.19
N GLU A 431 8.50 -0.82 37.04
CA GLU A 431 9.39 -0.36 35.97
C GLU A 431 10.79 -1.01 36.07
N ILE A 432 11.31 -1.24 37.29
CA ILE A 432 12.53 -2.01 37.54
C ILE A 432 12.32 -3.48 37.14
N LEU A 433 11.28 -4.16 37.65
CA LEU A 433 11.01 -5.57 37.35
C LEU A 433 10.77 -5.84 35.85
N LEU A 434 10.12 -4.91 35.14
CA LEU A 434 9.95 -4.99 33.69
C LEU A 434 11.28 -4.80 32.94
N THR A 435 12.14 -3.91 33.43
CA THR A 435 13.50 -3.71 32.88
C THR A 435 14.36 -4.97 33.08
N GLU A 436 14.27 -5.60 34.25
CA GLU A 436 14.96 -6.85 34.58
C GLU A 436 14.45 -8.03 33.74
N LEU A 437 13.14 -8.18 33.57
CA LEU A 437 12.53 -9.18 32.69
C LEU A 437 12.99 -9.02 31.23
N LEU A 438 13.10 -7.78 30.73
CA LEU A 438 13.64 -7.50 29.40
C LEU A 438 15.12 -7.87 29.27
N GLU A 439 15.91 -7.67 30.34
CA GLU A 439 17.31 -8.11 30.38
C GLU A 439 17.42 -9.65 30.43
N GLU A 440 16.50 -10.32 31.13
CA GLU A 440 16.42 -11.79 31.16
C GLU A 440 16.04 -12.36 29.78
N ILE A 441 15.11 -11.72 29.06
CA ILE A 441 14.72 -12.08 27.69
C ILE A 441 15.93 -11.92 26.74
N LYS A 442 16.66 -10.81 26.86
CA LYS A 442 17.87 -10.51 26.09
C LYS A 442 18.97 -11.55 26.34
N ALA A 443 19.25 -11.87 27.61
CA ALA A 443 20.21 -12.90 28.00
C ALA A 443 19.80 -14.30 27.51
N ASN A 444 18.52 -14.67 27.66
CA ASN A 444 17.98 -15.94 27.17
C ASN A 444 18.01 -16.07 25.65
N TYR A 445 17.84 -14.97 24.91
CA TYR A 445 17.87 -14.96 23.44
C TYR A 445 19.30 -15.13 22.93
N VAL A 446 20.24 -14.30 23.39
CA VAL A 446 21.67 -14.37 23.02
C VAL A 446 22.26 -15.73 23.43
N GLY A 447 21.95 -16.23 24.63
CA GLY A 447 22.43 -17.53 25.13
C GLY A 447 21.90 -18.76 24.37
N ARG A 448 20.80 -18.64 23.61
CA ARG A 448 20.23 -19.76 22.83
C ARG A 448 20.74 -19.84 21.39
N ILE A 449 21.35 -18.80 20.83
CA ILE A 449 21.93 -18.84 19.48
C ILE A 449 23.31 -19.51 19.54
N SER A 450 23.33 -20.77 19.96
CA SER A 450 24.43 -21.68 19.67
C SER A 450 24.48 -21.98 18.17
N ARG A 451 25.68 -22.22 17.62
CA ARG A 451 25.92 -22.40 16.17
C ARG A 451 25.00 -23.45 15.52
N GLN A 452 24.53 -24.43 16.29
CA GLN A 452 23.59 -25.47 15.84
C GLN A 452 22.22 -24.95 15.39
N ASP A 453 21.68 -23.88 15.98
CA ASP A 453 20.37 -23.35 15.60
C ASP A 453 20.44 -22.43 14.37
N ILE A 454 21.62 -21.83 14.08
CA ILE A 454 21.87 -21.13 12.82
C ILE A 454 21.82 -22.10 11.64
N ASP A 455 22.43 -23.29 11.77
CA ASP A 455 22.40 -24.33 10.75
C ASP A 455 21.00 -24.97 10.62
N ARG A 456 20.26 -25.14 11.72
CA ARG A 456 18.84 -25.54 11.65
C ARG A 456 17.97 -24.49 10.98
N LEU A 457 18.18 -23.20 11.24
CA LEU A 457 17.45 -22.12 10.55
C LEU A 457 17.80 -22.06 9.06
N ARG A 458 19.05 -22.36 8.66
CA ARG A 458 19.43 -22.58 7.26
C ARG A 458 18.69 -23.78 6.64
N GLN A 459 18.71 -24.94 7.29
CA GLN A 459 18.04 -26.14 6.79
C GLN A 459 16.51 -25.97 6.70
N LYS A 460 15.88 -25.34 7.69
CA LYS A 460 14.42 -25.10 7.68
C LYS A 460 14.01 -24.14 6.57
N ASN A 461 14.85 -23.14 6.26
CA ASN A 461 14.67 -22.29 5.09
C ASN A 461 14.89 -23.05 3.77
N GLN A 462 15.90 -23.92 3.68
CA GLN A 462 16.12 -24.79 2.50
C GLN A 462 14.93 -25.76 2.26
N GLN A 463 14.38 -26.37 3.31
CA GLN A 463 13.17 -27.18 3.20
C GLN A 463 11.94 -26.36 2.81
N LEU A 464 11.82 -25.10 3.26
CA LEU A 464 10.80 -24.18 2.73
C LEU A 464 10.99 -23.91 1.23
N TYR A 465 12.24 -23.74 0.76
CA TYR A 465 12.53 -23.60 -0.68
C TYR A 465 12.10 -24.85 -1.47
N GLU A 466 12.37 -26.06 -0.97
CA GLU A 466 11.96 -27.32 -1.64
C GLU A 466 10.44 -27.52 -1.66
N ILE A 467 9.75 -27.26 -0.54
CA ILE A 467 8.30 -27.38 -0.44
C ILE A 467 7.59 -26.36 -1.36
N VAL A 468 8.17 -25.18 -1.55
CA VAL A 468 7.65 -24.15 -2.49
C VAL A 468 7.97 -24.49 -3.96
N GLN A 469 8.98 -25.32 -4.24
CA GLN A 469 9.37 -25.69 -5.62
C GLN A 469 8.76 -26.99 -6.16
N GLY A 470 8.13 -27.82 -5.31
CA GLY A 470 7.15 -28.81 -5.74
C GLY A 470 7.57 -29.81 -6.83
N ARG A 471 8.57 -30.68 -6.55
CA ARG A 471 8.80 -31.90 -7.34
C ARG A 471 8.29 -33.15 -6.61
N PRO A 472 7.28 -33.87 -7.14
CA PRO A 472 6.90 -35.18 -6.62
C PRO A 472 7.82 -36.26 -7.21
N HIS A 473 8.86 -36.68 -6.48
CA HIS A 473 9.63 -37.85 -6.90
C HIS A 473 8.83 -39.13 -6.64
N GLN A 474 8.31 -39.70 -7.73
CA GLN A 474 7.85 -41.08 -7.79
C GLN A 474 9.03 -42.01 -7.45
N LEU A 475 8.82 -42.93 -6.52
CA LEU A 475 9.70 -44.09 -6.32
C LEU A 475 8.92 -45.36 -6.62
N ARG A 476 9.03 -45.84 -7.87
CA ARG A 476 8.68 -47.22 -8.21
C ARG A 476 9.39 -47.70 -9.48
N GLY A 477 10.25 -48.69 -9.33
CA GLY A 477 10.55 -49.67 -10.38
C GLY A 477 12.00 -49.69 -10.90
N GLU A 478 12.52 -50.93 -10.96
CA GLU A 478 13.72 -51.40 -11.69
C GLU A 478 15.10 -51.26 -11.00
N GLY A 479 15.98 -52.27 -11.01
CA GLY A 479 15.77 -53.65 -11.45
C GLY A 479 17.04 -54.46 -11.79
N LYS A 480 17.47 -55.35 -10.87
CA LYS A 480 18.37 -56.53 -11.05
C LYS A 480 19.90 -56.32 -11.27
N GLY A 481 20.66 -57.28 -10.72
CA GLY A 481 22.08 -57.57 -10.99
C GLY A 481 23.06 -56.94 -9.99
N GLN A 482 24.04 -57.63 -9.38
CA GLN A 482 24.47 -59.02 -9.52
C GLN A 482 25.13 -59.54 -8.21
N THR A 483 24.95 -60.85 -7.97
CA THR A 483 25.81 -61.83 -7.25
C THR A 483 26.85 -61.43 -6.18
N ALA A 484 26.70 -62.08 -5.01
CA ALA A 484 27.75 -62.75 -4.20
C ALA A 484 28.76 -61.87 -3.44
N GLU A 485 29.40 -62.26 -2.32
CA GLU A 485 29.33 -63.46 -1.42
C GLU A 485 29.23 -62.94 0.08
N ARG A 486 29.31 -63.67 1.21
CA ARG A 486 29.70 -65.05 1.61
C ARG A 486 28.93 -65.46 2.89
N ARG A 487 29.10 -66.69 3.40
CA ARG A 487 28.71 -67.13 4.76
C ARG A 487 29.58 -66.46 5.85
N ARG A 488 28.99 -66.01 6.96
CA ARG A 488 29.07 -66.67 8.30
C ARG A 488 28.13 -66.00 9.29
#